data_AF-A0A7J8K5S3-F1
#
_entry.id   AF-A0A7J8K5S3-F1
#
_cell.length_a   1.000
_cell.length_b   1.000
_cell.length_c   1.000
_cell.angle_alpha   90.00
_cell.angle_beta   90.00
_cell.angle_gamma   90.00
#
_symmetry.space_group_name_H-M   'P 1'
#
loop_
_entity.id
_entity.type
_entity.pdbx_description
1 polymer ?
#
loop_
_entity_poly.entity_id
_entity_poly.type
_entity_poly.pdbx_seq_one_letter_code
_entity_poly.pdbx_strand_id
1 'polypeptide(L)'
;MKGKINSITIDNCKKFGLVFDNVVGIVEVINSKDIQMQVMGRVPTISINKTEGCHIYLSEYALDCEIVSAKSSEMNILIPQDGDYREFPVPEQFKTAWDGSKLVTEPAEIIG
;
A
#
# COMPACT_ATOMS: atom_id res chain seq x y z
N MET A 1 3.36 -11.83 12.45
CA MET A 1 3.31 -11.22 13.79
C MET A 1 1.92 -11.41 14.36
N LYS A 2 1.81 -12.12 15.48
CA LYS A 2 0.50 -12.38 16.11
C LYS A 2 0.16 -11.28 17.12
N GLY A 3 -1.13 -11.01 17.29
CA GLY A 3 -1.66 -10.06 18.26
C GLY A 3 -1.78 -8.63 17.73
N LYS A 4 -1.90 -7.68 18.66
CA LYS A 4 -2.13 -6.26 18.35
C LYS A 4 -0.91 -5.44 18.74
N ILE A 5 -0.37 -4.69 17.79
CA ILE A 5 0.82 -3.85 17.98
C ILE A 5 0.54 -2.42 17.51
N ASN A 6 1.41 -1.48 17.91
CA ASN A 6 1.20 -0.07 17.62
C ASN A 6 1.51 0.27 16.16
N SER A 7 2.66 -0.17 15.65
CA SER A 7 3.12 0.10 14.30
C SER A 7 4.12 -0.96 13.83
N ILE A 8 4.39 -0.98 12.53
CA ILE A 8 5.42 -1.82 11.89
C ILE A 8 6.20 -0.95 10.93
N THR A 9 7.53 -1.12 10.89
CA THR A 9 8.39 -0.50 9.87
C THR A 9 9.22 -1.58 9.19
N ILE A 10 9.16 -1.61 7.86
CA ILE A 10 9.97 -2.44 6.96
C ILE A 10 10.91 -1.48 6.23
N ASP A 11 12.18 -1.45 6.60
CA ASP A 11 13.18 -0.56 6.00
C ASP A 11 14.32 -1.37 5.38
N ASN A 12 14.75 -0.97 4.18
CA ASN A 12 15.88 -1.54 3.45
C ASN A 12 15.81 -3.07 3.30
N CYS A 13 14.60 -3.61 3.09
CA CYS A 13 14.36 -5.04 2.91
C CYS A 13 14.25 -5.38 1.42
N LYS A 14 14.62 -6.61 1.07
CA LYS A 14 14.50 -7.15 -0.30
C LYS A 14 13.88 -8.53 -0.27
N LYS A 15 12.88 -8.80 -1.12
CA LYS A 15 12.18 -10.11 -1.19
C LYS A 15 11.68 -10.55 0.18
N PHE A 16 10.99 -9.65 0.87
CA PHE A 16 10.57 -9.83 2.24
C PHE A 16 9.04 -9.96 2.33
N GLY A 17 8.58 -10.96 3.09
CA GLY A 17 7.17 -11.24 3.34
C GLY A 17 6.79 -11.03 4.79
N LEU A 18 5.67 -10.34 5.05
CA LEU A 18 5.14 -10.13 6.39
C LEU A 18 3.64 -10.43 6.48
N VAL A 19 3.26 -11.38 7.33
CA VAL A 19 1.86 -11.56 7.74
C VAL A 19 1.68 -11.00 9.15
N PHE A 20 0.66 -10.19 9.41
CA PHE A 20 0.40 -9.61 10.72
C PHE A 20 -1.10 -9.53 11.06
N ASP A 21 -1.44 -9.57 12.34
CA ASP A 21 -2.84 -9.57 12.79
C ASP A 21 -3.42 -8.14 12.82
N ASN A 22 -3.06 -7.32 13.83
CA ASN A 22 -3.65 -5.99 14.00
C ASN A 22 -2.59 -4.92 14.26
N VAL A 23 -2.76 -3.77 13.62
CA VAL A 23 -1.95 -2.57 13.84
C VAL A 23 -2.86 -1.43 14.26
N VAL A 24 -2.49 -0.71 15.32
CA VAL A 24 -3.27 0.42 15.85
C VAL A 24 -3.05 1.68 15.02
N GLY A 25 -1.82 1.92 14.57
CA GLY A 25 -1.44 3.08 13.80
C GLY A 25 -1.14 2.73 12.35
N ILE A 26 0.15 2.59 12.03
CA ILE A 26 0.62 2.55 10.65
C ILE A 26 1.58 1.37 10.41
N VAL A 27 1.55 0.85 9.18
CA VAL A 27 2.64 0.03 8.63
C VAL A 27 3.38 0.85 7.59
N GLU A 28 4.70 0.95 7.73
CA GLU A 28 5.55 1.72 6.83
C GLU A 28 6.51 0.80 6.09
N VAL A 29 6.60 0.95 4.77
CA VAL A 29 7.61 0.33 3.92
C VAL A 29 8.49 1.42 3.34
N ILE A 30 9.79 1.33 3.58
CA ILE A 30 10.75 2.37 3.23
C ILE A 30 11.97 1.74 2.57
N ASN A 31 12.48 2.36 1.50
CA ASN A 31 13.75 1.98 0.84
C ASN A 31 13.85 0.49 0.46
N SER A 32 12.74 -0.16 0.13
CA SER A 32 12.66 -1.61 0.01
C SER A 32 12.37 -2.07 -1.42
N LYS A 33 12.50 -3.37 -1.68
CA LYS A 33 12.20 -3.97 -2.98
C LYS A 33 11.54 -5.34 -2.86
N ASP A 34 10.57 -5.65 -3.71
CA ASP A 34 9.87 -6.93 -3.74
C ASP A 34 9.27 -7.29 -2.37
N ILE A 35 8.44 -6.41 -1.82
CA ILE A 35 7.80 -6.58 -0.52
C ILE A 35 6.41 -7.19 -0.70
N GLN A 36 6.08 -8.15 0.16
CA GLN A 36 4.73 -8.68 0.27
C GLN A 36 4.27 -8.57 1.71
N MET A 37 3.05 -8.08 1.94
CA MET A 37 2.47 -8.07 3.27
C MET A 37 1.01 -8.43 3.28
N GLN A 38 0.56 -9.09 4.35
CA GLN A 38 -0.82 -9.48 4.55
C GLN A 38 -1.28 -9.11 5.95
N VAL A 39 -2.39 -8.38 6.02
CA VAL A 39 -3.08 -8.13 7.27
C VAL A 39 -4.19 -9.17 7.44
N MET A 40 -4.28 -9.79 8.62
CA MET A 40 -5.35 -10.73 8.97
C MET A 40 -6.52 -10.05 9.70
N GLY A 41 -6.24 -8.96 10.40
CA GLY A 41 -7.20 -8.13 11.14
C GLY A 41 -7.27 -6.72 10.58
N ARG A 42 -7.16 -5.70 11.43
CA ARG A 42 -7.28 -4.28 11.03
C ARG A 42 -5.93 -3.56 10.97
N VAL A 43 -5.83 -2.63 10.02
CA VAL A 43 -4.77 -1.62 9.92
C VAL A 43 -5.37 -0.34 9.34
N PRO A 44 -5.23 0.82 10.00
CA PRO A 44 -5.78 2.09 9.48
C PRO A 44 -5.06 2.62 8.26
N THR A 45 -3.72 2.55 8.25
CA THR A 45 -2.90 3.17 7.20
C THR A 45 -1.70 2.30 6.86
N ILE A 46 -1.41 2.17 5.57
CA ILE A 46 -0.16 1.62 5.07
C ILE A 46 0.54 2.67 4.21
N SER A 47 1.80 2.96 4.54
CA SER A 47 2.64 3.94 3.84
C SER A 47 3.76 3.24 3.09
N ILE A 48 3.94 3.58 1.81
CA ILE A 48 4.92 2.98 0.90
C ILE A 48 5.81 4.09 0.34
N ASN A 49 7.06 4.15 0.80
CA ASN A 49 8.00 5.20 0.45
C ASN A 49 9.28 4.64 -0.17
N LYS A 50 9.74 5.19 -1.30
CA LYS A 50 10.99 4.76 -1.96
C LYS A 50 11.08 3.24 -2.13
N THR A 51 9.99 2.60 -2.53
CA THR A 51 9.90 1.14 -2.62
C THR A 51 9.45 0.73 -4.03
N GLU A 52 10.10 -0.29 -4.59
CA GLU A 52 9.79 -0.86 -5.91
C GLU A 52 9.25 -2.29 -5.71
N GLY A 53 8.05 -2.58 -6.19
CA GLY A 53 7.41 -3.88 -5.99
C GLY A 53 6.88 -4.03 -4.56
N CYS A 54 5.59 -3.76 -4.36
CA CYS A 54 4.95 -3.89 -3.05
C CYS A 54 3.50 -4.40 -3.20
N HIS A 55 3.27 -5.64 -2.77
CA HIS A 55 1.95 -6.27 -2.80
C HIS A 55 1.34 -6.31 -1.39
N ILE A 56 0.17 -5.72 -1.23
CA ILE A 56 -0.54 -5.62 0.05
C ILE A 56 -1.84 -6.40 -0.03
N TYR A 57 -1.94 -7.47 0.76
CA TYR A 57 -3.14 -8.29 0.91
C TYR A 57 -3.95 -7.76 2.09
N LEU A 58 -5.09 -7.14 1.79
CA LEU A 58 -6.01 -6.65 2.82
C LEU A 58 -6.90 -7.78 3.35
N SER A 59 -7.36 -7.66 4.59
CA SER A 59 -8.43 -8.51 5.11
C SER A 59 -9.79 -7.88 4.83
N GLU A 60 -10.86 -8.65 4.98
CA GLU A 60 -12.24 -8.13 4.99
C GLU A 60 -12.47 -7.04 6.06
N TYR A 61 -11.63 -7.01 7.10
CA TYR A 61 -11.72 -6.03 8.19
C TYR A 61 -10.93 -4.75 7.94
N ALA A 62 -10.06 -4.73 6.91
CA ALA A 62 -9.14 -3.63 6.61
C ALA A 62 -9.44 -2.98 5.24
N LEU A 63 -10.65 -3.15 4.71
CA LEU A 63 -11.07 -2.53 3.44
C LEU A 63 -11.14 -1.00 3.51
N ASP A 64 -11.19 -0.44 4.73
CA ASP A 64 -11.10 0.99 5.04
C ASP A 64 -9.66 1.50 5.20
N CYS A 65 -8.65 0.64 4.97
CA CYS A 65 -7.25 1.02 5.08
C CYS A 65 -6.87 2.09 4.04
N GLU A 66 -6.27 3.18 4.50
CA GLU A 66 -5.71 4.21 3.63
C GLU A 66 -4.33 3.78 3.13
N ILE A 67 -4.07 3.94 1.82
CA ILE A 67 -2.77 3.70 1.21
C ILE A 67 -2.13 5.04 0.87
N VAL A 68 -0.98 5.31 1.49
CA VAL A 68 -0.17 6.51 1.23
C VAL A 68 1.08 6.08 0.47
N SER A 69 1.36 6.67 -0.69
CA SER A 69 2.54 6.34 -1.48
C SER A 69 3.38 7.56 -1.80
N ALA A 70 4.69 7.36 -1.87
CA ALA A 70 5.65 8.39 -2.28
C ALA A 70 6.90 7.78 -2.90
N LYS A 71 7.27 8.21 -4.12
CA LYS A 71 8.49 7.75 -4.82
C LYS A 71 8.59 6.22 -4.91
N SER A 72 7.46 5.56 -5.11
CA SER A 72 7.34 4.10 -5.14
C SER A 72 6.70 3.68 -6.46
N SER A 73 6.98 2.45 -6.89
CA SER A 73 6.45 1.88 -8.13
C SER A 73 6.08 0.42 -7.97
N GLU A 74 5.31 -0.13 -8.92
CA GLU A 74 4.86 -1.54 -8.93
C GLU A 74 4.12 -1.91 -7.62
N MET A 75 3.19 -1.04 -7.22
CA MET A 75 2.40 -1.19 -6.00
C MET A 75 1.03 -1.77 -6.34
N ASN A 76 0.65 -2.83 -5.65
CA ASN A 76 -0.61 -3.52 -5.88
C ASN A 76 -1.33 -3.79 -4.56
N ILE A 77 -2.63 -3.47 -4.53
CA ILE A 77 -3.52 -3.78 -3.42
C ILE A 77 -4.38 -4.99 -3.83
N LEU A 78 -4.30 -6.04 -3.03
CA LEU A 78 -5.06 -7.26 -3.21
C LEU A 78 -6.25 -7.22 -2.25
N ILE A 79 -7.44 -7.12 -2.85
CA ILE A 79 -8.71 -7.03 -2.15
C ILE A 79 -9.35 -8.42 -2.11
N PRO A 80 -9.74 -8.94 -0.93
CA PRO A 80 -10.37 -10.25 -0.82
C PRO A 80 -11.76 -10.22 -1.48
N GLN A 81 -12.02 -11.18 -2.37
CA GLN A 81 -13.29 -11.36 -3.07
C GLN A 81 -13.54 -12.86 -3.32
N ASP A 82 -14.68 -13.37 -2.84
CA ASP A 82 -15.15 -14.75 -3.11
C ASP A 82 -14.14 -15.87 -2.78
N GLY A 83 -13.32 -15.68 -1.73
CA GLY A 83 -12.32 -16.66 -1.29
C GLY A 83 -10.99 -16.58 -2.05
N ASP A 84 -10.83 -15.62 -2.95
CA ASP A 84 -9.57 -15.28 -3.61
C ASP A 84 -9.27 -13.78 -3.44
N TYR A 85 -8.26 -13.26 -4.12
CA TYR A 85 -7.91 -11.86 -4.16
C TYR A 85 -8.01 -11.29 -5.57
N ARG A 86 -8.59 -10.09 -5.67
CA ARG A 86 -8.52 -9.27 -6.86
C ARG A 86 -7.45 -8.20 -6.69
N GLU A 87 -6.58 -8.10 -7.68
CA GLU A 87 -5.45 -7.17 -7.67
C GLU A 87 -5.82 -5.82 -8.30
N PHE A 88 -5.41 -4.74 -7.65
CA PHE A 88 -5.61 -3.37 -8.09
C PHE A 88 -4.30 -2.59 -8.02
N PRO A 89 -3.78 -2.08 -9.14
CA PRO A 89 -2.56 -1.29 -9.14
C PRO A 89 -2.82 0.11 -8.52
N VAL A 90 -1.89 0.58 -7.70
CA VAL A 90 -1.91 1.96 -7.18
C VAL A 90 -1.32 2.90 -8.23
N PRO A 91 -1.99 4.02 -8.58
CA PRO A 91 -1.41 5.02 -9.47
C PRO A 91 -0.08 5.56 -8.95
N GLU A 92 0.93 5.51 -9.81
CA GLU A 92 2.29 6.01 -9.53
C GLU A 92 2.68 7.23 -10.37
N GLN A 93 1.91 7.53 -11.42
CA GLN A 93 2.08 8.71 -12.26
C GLN A 93 0.91 9.68 -12.07
N PHE A 94 1.23 10.98 -12.03
CA PHE A 94 0.24 12.04 -11.82
C PHE A 94 0.42 13.14 -12.87
N LYS A 95 -0.69 13.60 -13.44
CA LYS A 95 -0.71 14.76 -14.35
C LYS A 95 -1.06 15.99 -13.54
N THR A 96 -0.22 17.02 -13.63
CA THR A 96 -0.50 18.33 -13.03
C THR A 96 -0.62 19.38 -14.13
N ALA A 97 -1.72 20.12 -14.12
CA ALA A 97 -1.98 21.19 -15.09
C ALA A 97 -2.45 22.47 -14.39
N TRP A 98 -2.20 23.62 -15.02
CA TRP A 98 -2.73 24.91 -14.59
C TRP A 98 -4.15 25.09 -15.13
N ASP A 99 -5.13 25.33 -14.26
CA ASP A 99 -6.55 25.47 -14.64
C ASP A 99 -6.98 26.92 -14.93
N GLY A 100 -6.04 27.87 -14.90
CA GLY A 100 -6.32 29.30 -14.94
C GLY A 100 -6.23 30.00 -13.58
N SER A 101 -6.23 29.25 -12.48
CA SER A 101 -6.20 29.78 -11.11
C SER A 101 -5.26 29.05 -10.15
N LYS A 102 -5.10 27.73 -10.31
CA LYS A 102 -4.28 26.88 -9.46
C LYS A 102 -3.73 25.69 -10.24
N LEU A 103 -2.78 25.00 -9.62
CA LEU A 103 -2.38 23.67 -10.06
C LEU A 103 -3.43 22.65 -9.62
N VAL A 104 -3.87 21.82 -10.55
CA VAL A 104 -4.75 20.69 -10.31
C VAL A 104 -4.00 19.43 -10.71
N THR A 105 -4.00 18.45 -9.81
CA THR A 105 -3.30 17.18 -10.00
C THR A 105 -4.31 16.05 -9.97
N GLU A 106 -4.20 15.13 -10.93
CA GLU A 106 -4.98 13.90 -10.99
C GLU A 106 -4.06 12.71 -11.27
N PRO A 107 -4.41 11.50 -10.78
CA PRO A 107 -3.74 10.28 -11.22
C PRO A 107 -3.82 10.14 -12.73
N ALA A 108 -2.71 9.80 -13.38
CA ALA A 108 -2.75 9.42 -14.79
C ALA A 108 -3.47 8.07 -14.91
N GLU A 109 -4.31 7.90 -15.94
CA GLU A 109 -4.95 6.61 -16.20
C GLU A 109 -3.87 5.54 -16.43
N ILE A 110 -3.88 4.52 -15.58
CA ILE A 110 -3.10 3.32 -15.81
C ILE A 110 -3.85 2.53 -16.89
N ILE A 111 -3.35 2.56 -18.12
CA ILE A 111 -3.77 1.62 -19.15
C ILE A 111 -2.98 0.33 -18.88
N GLY A 112 -3.52 -0.52 -18.01
CA GLY A 112 -2.97 -1.82 -17.62
C GLY A 112 -4.05 -2.87 -17.60
#